data_AF-A0A7C0VXY3-F1
#
_entry.id   AF-A0A7C0VXY3-F1
#
_cell.length_a   1.000
_cell.length_b   1.000
_cell.length_c   1.000
_cell.angle_alpha   90.00
_cell.angle_beta   90.00
_cell.angle_gamma   90.00
#
_symmetry.space_group_name_H-M   'P 1'
#
loop_
_entity.id
_entity.type
_entity.pdbx_description
1 polymer ?
#
loop_
_entity_poly.entity_id
_entity_poly.type
_entity_poly.pdbx_seq_one_letter_code
_entity_poly.pdbx_strand_id
1 'polypeptide(L)'
;MCYGFFAPIFFVWVGLSLDINYLVAYPLLVLLVVAVSNSAKLLGSYIMAKNQLGTKQSILLGIGLSVRFSTSIVIIKILYENNLIGADLYSVVVASSMVFNFIVPVLFANLLVRWKVVEK
;
A
#
# COMPACT_ATOMS: atom_id res chain seq x y z
N MET A 1 -15.34 -8.71 17.15
CA MET A 1 -15.72 -7.49 17.88
C MET A 1 -14.58 -6.48 17.95
N CYS A 2 -13.36 -6.87 18.34
CA CYS A 2 -12.22 -5.95 18.49
C CYS A 2 -11.86 -5.16 17.22
N TYR A 3 -11.79 -5.80 16.04
CA TYR A 3 -11.40 -5.11 14.80
C TYR A 3 -12.36 -3.99 14.38
N GLY A 4 -13.67 -4.15 14.61
CA GLY A 4 -14.66 -3.14 14.19
C GLY A 4 -14.61 -1.86 15.02
N PHE A 5 -14.14 -1.95 16.27
CA PHE A 5 -14.04 -0.79 17.18
C PHE A 5 -12.63 -0.19 17.19
N PHE A 6 -11.59 -1.02 17.33
CA PHE A 6 -10.22 -0.52 17.49
C PHE A 6 -9.55 -0.12 16.18
N ALA A 7 -9.91 -0.74 15.04
CA ALA A 7 -9.25 -0.40 13.78
C ALA A 7 -9.52 1.06 13.34
N PRO A 8 -10.75 1.59 13.38
CA PRO A 8 -10.99 3.00 13.06
C PRO A 8 -10.22 3.95 13.98
N ILE A 9 -10.21 3.68 15.29
CA ILE A 9 -9.48 4.50 16.28
C ILE A 9 -7.97 4.49 15.98
N PHE A 10 -7.41 3.32 15.69
CA PHE A 10 -6.01 3.17 15.32
C PHE A 10 -5.65 3.96 14.06
N PHE A 11 -6.45 3.86 13.00
CA PHE A 11 -6.16 4.58 11.75
C PHE A 11 -6.34 6.09 11.86
N VAL A 12 -7.27 6.56 12.68
CA VAL A 12 -7.38 7.99 13.03
C VAL A 12 -6.15 8.46 13.79
N TRP A 13 -5.69 7.69 14.79
CA TRP A 13 -4.49 8.02 15.57
C TRP A 13 -3.22 8.08 14.71
N VAL A 14 -3.05 7.11 13.81
CA VAL A 14 -1.96 7.10 12.82
C VAL A 14 -2.03 8.34 11.94
N GLY A 15 -3.22 8.67 11.40
CA GLY A 15 -3.41 9.83 10.54
C GLY A 15 -3.09 11.16 11.23
N LEU A 16 -3.48 11.30 12.50
CA LEU A 16 -3.19 12.50 13.30
C LEU A 16 -1.71 12.66 13.63
N SER A 17 -0.92 11.58 13.57
CA SER A 17 0.52 11.60 13.85
C SER A 17 1.35 12.02 12.63
N LEU A 18 0.71 12.29 11.48
CA LEU A 18 1.40 12.67 10.24
C LEU A 18 1.74 14.16 10.24
N ASP A 19 2.93 14.49 9.76
CA ASP A 19 3.33 15.87 9.52
C ASP A 19 2.91 16.31 8.10
N ILE A 20 1.73 16.90 8.00
CA ILE A 20 1.16 17.37 6.74
C ILE A 20 2.05 18.42 6.07
N ASN A 21 2.75 19.26 6.84
CA ASN A 21 3.62 20.29 6.28
C ASN A 21 4.79 19.65 5.52
N TYR A 22 5.35 18.56 6.07
CA TYR A 22 6.42 17.82 5.42
C TYR A 22 5.95 17.15 4.12
N LEU A 23 4.75 16.55 4.10
CA LEU A 23 4.19 15.96 2.87
C LEU A 23 4.03 17.00 1.76
N VAL A 24 3.55 18.21 2.10
CA VAL A 24 3.31 19.29 1.14
C VAL A 24 4.63 19.89 0.63
N ALA A 25 5.66 19.93 1.48
CA ALA A 25 6.99 20.39 1.10
C ALA A 25 7.74 19.40 0.19
N TYR A 26 7.55 18.09 0.41
CA TYR A 26 8.29 17.03 -0.31
C TYR A 26 7.38 16.00 -1.02
N PRO A 27 6.43 16.45 -1.89
CA PRO A 27 5.49 15.55 -2.54
C PRO A 27 6.18 14.57 -3.51
N LEU A 28 7.30 14.98 -4.10
CA LEU A 28 8.08 14.14 -5.02
C LEU A 28 8.64 12.89 -4.32
N LEU A 29 9.05 13.02 -3.05
CA LEU A 29 9.63 11.93 -2.27
C LEU A 29 8.57 10.86 -1.98
N VAL A 30 7.36 11.29 -1.63
CA VAL A 30 6.19 10.41 -1.46
C VAL A 30 5.89 9.66 -2.76
N LEU A 31 5.85 10.38 -3.88
CA LEU A 31 5.55 9.78 -5.20
C LEU A 31 6.62 8.75 -5.60
N LEU A 32 7.90 9.05 -5.35
CA LEU A 32 9.00 8.13 -5.63
C LEU A 32 8.87 6.85 -4.79
N VAL A 33 8.61 6.96 -3.49
CA VAL A 33 8.41 5.80 -2.60
C VAL A 33 7.22 4.95 -3.05
N VAL A 34 6.11 5.58 -3.44
CA VAL A 34 4.95 4.87 -4.03
C VAL A 34 5.36 4.11 -5.30
N ALA A 35 6.05 4.76 -6.22
CA ALA A 35 6.43 4.18 -7.50
C ALA A 35 7.40 3.00 -7.34
N VAL A 36 8.41 3.14 -6.48
CA VAL A 36 9.40 2.08 -6.22
C VAL A 36 8.76 0.91 -5.47
N SER A 37 7.97 1.17 -4.42
CA SER A 37 7.31 0.10 -3.66
C SER A 37 6.35 -0.71 -4.52
N ASN A 38 5.58 -0.03 -5.37
CA ASN A 38 4.62 -0.69 -6.26
C ASN A 38 5.34 -1.49 -7.35
N SER A 39 6.34 -0.91 -8.01
CA SER A 39 7.08 -1.60 -9.07
C SER A 39 7.80 -2.84 -8.54
N ALA A 40 8.41 -2.78 -7.36
CA ALA A 40 9.05 -3.95 -6.73
C ALA A 40 8.05 -5.09 -6.48
N LYS A 41 6.85 -4.79 -5.96
CA LYS A 41 5.81 -5.81 -5.71
C LYS A 41 5.26 -6.39 -7.01
N LEU A 42 4.97 -5.55 -8.00
CA LEU A 42 4.44 -5.98 -9.29
C LEU A 42 5.47 -6.83 -10.04
N LEU A 43 6.73 -6.41 -10.11
CA LEU A 43 7.79 -7.18 -10.77
C LEU A 43 8.04 -8.52 -10.05
N GLY A 44 8.10 -8.52 -8.72
CA GLY A 44 8.29 -9.75 -7.94
C GLY A 44 7.19 -10.78 -8.21
N SER A 45 5.93 -10.33 -8.19
CA SER A 45 4.79 -11.21 -8.49
C SER A 45 4.77 -11.68 -9.94
N TYR A 46 5.12 -10.81 -10.90
CA TYR A 46 5.14 -11.14 -12.31
C TYR A 46 6.19 -12.21 -12.63
N ILE A 47 7.42 -12.05 -12.13
CA ILE A 47 8.51 -13.00 -12.39
C ILE A 47 8.15 -14.39 -11.85
N MET A 48 7.60 -14.46 -10.64
CA MET A 48 7.23 -15.73 -10.01
C MET A 48 6.03 -16.41 -10.69
N ALA A 49 4.97 -15.66 -10.97
CA ALA A 49 3.71 -16.24 -11.43
C ALA A 49 3.60 -16.38 -12.96
N LYS A 50 4.49 -15.74 -13.75
CA LYS A 50 4.39 -15.72 -15.22
C LYS A 50 4.37 -17.11 -15.83
N ASN A 51 5.21 -18.02 -15.31
CA ASN A 51 5.34 -19.37 -15.86
C ASN A 51 4.14 -20.28 -15.53
N GLN A 52 3.31 -19.91 -14.56
CA GLN A 52 2.20 -20.75 -14.07
C GLN A 52 0.82 -20.20 -14.46
N LEU A 53 0.63 -18.88 -14.41
CA LEU A 53 -0.68 -18.23 -14.60
C LEU A 53 -0.77 -17.43 -15.91
N GLY A 54 0.35 -17.24 -16.60
CA GLY A 54 0.41 -16.37 -17.77
C GLY A 54 0.36 -14.88 -17.42
N THR A 55 0.76 -14.03 -18.37
CA THR A 55 1.13 -12.63 -18.12
C THR A 55 0.02 -11.79 -17.48
N LYS A 56 -1.22 -11.94 -17.92
CA LYS A 56 -2.36 -11.15 -17.43
C LYS A 56 -2.73 -11.52 -15.99
N GLN A 57 -2.82 -12.81 -15.68
CA GLN A 57 -3.18 -13.27 -14.33
C GLN A 57 -2.07 -12.98 -13.32
N SER A 58 -0.79 -13.06 -13.73
CA SER A 58 0.34 -12.70 -12.86
C SER A 58 0.33 -11.23 -12.45
N ILE A 59 -0.02 -10.32 -13.36
CA ILE A 59 -0.16 -8.89 -13.02
C ILE A 59 -1.33 -8.68 -12.06
N LEU A 60 -2.46 -9.35 -12.30
CA LEU A 60 -3.63 -9.26 -11.42
C LEU A 60 -3.30 -9.75 -10.00
N LEU A 61 -2.54 -10.85 -9.90
CA LEU A 61 -2.05 -11.38 -8.63
C LEU A 61 -1.13 -10.38 -7.90
N GLY A 62 -0.23 -9.71 -8.62
CA GLY A 62 0.60 -8.64 -8.06
C GLY A 62 -0.17 -7.48 -7.46
N ILE A 63 -1.24 -7.07 -8.14
CA ILE A 63 -2.15 -6.02 -7.68
C ILE A 63 -2.98 -6.52 -6.49
N GLY A 64 -3.41 -7.78 -6.47
CA GLY A 64 -4.12 -8.36 -5.33
C GLY A 64 -3.26 -8.45 -4.06
N LEU A 65 -2.02 -8.93 -4.19
CA LEU A 65 -1.06 -9.07 -3.08
C LEU A 65 -0.57 -7.73 -2.51
N SER A 66 -0.83 -6.67 -3.26
CA SER A 66 -0.42 -5.31 -2.93
C SER A 66 -1.27 -4.68 -1.82
N VAL A 67 -2.46 -5.23 -1.52
CA VAL A 67 -3.34 -4.81 -0.41
C VAL A 67 -2.81 -5.30 0.94
N ARG A 68 -1.71 -4.72 1.42
CA ARG A 68 -1.20 -4.92 2.78
C ARG A 68 -1.10 -3.57 3.49
N PHE A 69 -2.16 -3.22 4.21
CA PHE A 69 -2.32 -1.90 4.83
C PHE A 69 -2.09 -1.95 6.36
N SER A 70 -2.81 -2.82 7.06
CA SER A 70 -2.88 -2.78 8.53
C SER A 70 -1.55 -3.11 9.22
N THR A 71 -0.94 -4.26 8.91
CA THR A 71 0.24 -4.75 9.65
C THR A 71 1.46 -3.84 9.46
N SER A 72 1.67 -3.32 8.25
CA SER A 72 2.82 -2.47 7.93
C SER A 72 2.74 -1.13 8.66
N ILE A 73 1.55 -0.52 8.72
CA ILE A 73 1.35 0.75 9.42
C ILE A 73 1.56 0.59 10.93
N VAL A 74 1.11 -0.53 11.51
CA VAL A 74 1.35 -0.82 12.94
C VAL A 74 2.84 -0.87 13.24
N ILE A 75 3.63 -1.58 12.43
CA ILE A 75 5.08 -1.69 12.62
C ILE A 75 5.75 -0.32 12.52
N ILE A 76 5.40 0.47 11.50
CA ILE A 76 5.93 1.83 11.30
C ILE A 76 5.56 2.74 12.47
N LYS A 77 4.34 2.63 13.01
CA LYS A 77 3.94 3.39 14.19
C LYS A 77 4.74 3.00 15.43
N ILE A 78 4.98 1.70 15.66
CA ILE A 78 5.82 1.23 16.76
C ILE A 78 7.25 1.79 16.63
N LEU A 79 7.84 1.74 15.43
CA LEU A 79 9.18 2.31 15.18
C LEU A 79 9.22 3.81 15.50
N TYR A 80 8.18 4.56 15.11
CA TYR A 80 8.09 5.99 15.35
C TYR A 80 7.97 6.32 16.84
N GLU A 81 7.08 5.64 17.56
CA GLU A 81 6.89 5.83 19.02
C GLU A 81 8.15 5.48 19.83
N ASN A 82 8.95 4.53 19.32
CA ASN A 82 10.24 4.17 19.93
C ASN A 82 11.39 5.08 19.48
N ASN A 83 11.12 6.18 18.77
CA ASN A 83 12.11 7.12 18.23
C ASN A 83 13.17 6.46 17.32
N LEU A 84 12.85 5.34 16.69
CA LEU A 84 13.74 4.64 15.75
C LEU A 84 13.66 5.23 14.33
N ILE A 85 12.56 5.91 14.01
CA ILE A 85 12.37 6.65 12.75
C ILE A 85 11.85 8.06 13.05
N GLY A 86 12.26 9.03 12.23
CA GLY A 86 11.79 10.41 12.32
C GLY A 86 10.37 10.61 11.79
N ALA A 87 9.79 11.77 12.10
CA ALA A 87 8.46 12.17 11.64
C ALA A 87 8.36 12.29 10.12
N ASP A 88 9.46 12.63 9.47
CA ASP A 88 9.66 12.68 8.03
C ASP A 88 9.44 11.31 7.36
N LEU A 89 10.19 10.30 7.78
CA LEU A 89 10.10 8.94 7.24
C LEU A 89 8.77 8.29 7.59
N TYR A 90 8.30 8.47 8.83
CA TYR A 90 6.98 8.01 9.26
C TYR A 90 5.89 8.54 8.32
N SER A 91 5.89 9.86 8.09
CA SER A 91 4.88 10.53 7.28
C SER A 91 4.89 10.04 5.84
N VAL A 92 6.07 9.91 5.22
CA VAL A 92 6.21 9.43 3.83
C VAL A 92 5.72 7.99 3.66
N VAL A 93 6.08 7.09 4.58
CA VAL A 93 5.73 5.66 4.47
C VAL A 93 4.24 5.44 4.72
N VAL A 94 3.64 6.14 5.69
CA VAL A 94 2.20 6.03 5.94
C VAL A 94 1.39 6.65 4.80
N ALA A 95 1.80 7.82 4.31
CA ALA A 95 1.14 8.50 3.19
C ALA A 95 1.15 7.66 1.91
N SER A 96 2.32 7.12 1.55
CA SER A 96 2.44 6.24 0.39
C SER A 96 1.56 4.99 0.50
N SER A 97 1.44 4.41 1.70
CA SER A 97 0.58 3.27 1.97
C SER A 97 -0.92 3.60 1.87
N MET A 98 -1.33 4.79 2.32
CA MET A 98 -2.72 5.26 2.20
C MET A 98 -3.12 5.49 0.74
N VAL A 99 -2.28 6.17 -0.05
CA VAL A 99 -2.53 6.42 -1.48
C VAL A 99 -2.76 5.12 -2.23
N PHE A 100 -1.93 4.11 -1.95
CA PHE A 100 -2.02 2.82 -2.62
C PHE A 100 -3.31 2.06 -2.27
N ASN A 101 -3.79 2.18 -1.05
CA ASN A 101 -5.00 1.50 -0.60
C ASN A 101 -6.25 1.94 -1.37
N PHE A 102 -6.30 3.19 -1.85
CA PHE A 102 -7.39 3.66 -2.70
C PHE A 102 -7.23 3.22 -4.17
N ILE A 103 -6.00 3.21 -4.67
CA ILE A 103 -5.71 2.90 -6.08
C ILE A 103 -5.87 1.41 -6.38
N VAL A 104 -5.43 0.53 -5.49
CA VAL A 104 -5.37 -0.91 -5.74
C VAL A 104 -6.74 -1.55 -5.97
N PRO A 105 -7.78 -1.33 -5.14
CA PRO A 105 -9.10 -1.93 -5.37
C PRO A 105 -9.71 -1.49 -6.71
N VAL A 106 -9.54 -0.21 -7.07
CA VAL A 106 -10.03 0.35 -8.33
C VAL A 106 -9.31 -0.27 -9.53
N LEU A 107 -7.98 -0.34 -9.49
CA LEU A 107 -7.19 -0.98 -10.54
C LEU A 107 -7.50 -2.47 -10.67
N PHE A 108 -7.59 -3.18 -9.54
CA PHE A 108 -7.87 -4.60 -9.50
C PHE A 108 -9.24 -4.91 -10.10
N ALA A 109 -10.29 -4.19 -9.68
CA ALA A 109 -11.65 -4.37 -10.18
C ALA A 109 -11.74 -4.11 -11.69
N ASN A 110 -11.14 -3.02 -12.18
CA ASN A 110 -11.17 -2.66 -13.60
C ASN A 110 -10.44 -3.70 -14.47
N LEU A 111 -9.23 -4.12 -14.07
CA LEU A 111 -8.46 -5.12 -14.81
C LEU A 111 -9.10 -6.52 -14.77
N LEU A 112 -9.73 -6.89 -13.65
CA LEU A 112 -10.45 -8.15 -13.51
C LEU A 112 -11.61 -8.23 -14.51
N VAL A 113 -12.40 -7.16 -14.65
CA VAL A 113 -13.49 -7.08 -15.64
C VAL A 113 -12.94 -7.06 -17.06
N ARG A 114 -11.92 -6.24 -17.33
CA ARG A 114 -11.35 -6.06 -18.67
C ARG A 114 -10.70 -7.33 -19.23
N TRP A 115 -10.11 -8.15 -18.36
CA TRP A 115 -9.40 -9.36 -18.76
C TRP A 115 -10.25 -10.63 -18.70
N LYS A 116 -11.52 -10.55 -18.25
CA LYS A 116 -12.43 -11.71 -18.13
C LYS A 116 -11.74 -12.93 -17.48
N VAL A 117 -10.92 -12.68 -16.45
CA VAL A 117 -10.13 -13.72 -15.78
C VAL A 117 -11.02 -14.74 -15.07
N VAL A 118 -12.25 -14.36 -14.76
CA VAL A 118 -13.32 -15.27 -14.35
C VAL A 118 -14.09 -15.65 -15.62
N GLU A 119 -13.73 -16.80 -16.21
CA GLU A 119 -14.62 -17.49 -17.13
C GLU A 119 -15.88 -17.90 -16.36
N LYS A 120 -17.05 -17.82 -17.00
CA LYS A 120 -18.33 -18.25 -16.42
C LYS A 120 -18.32 -19.74 -16.11
#